data_AF-A0A843E277-F1
#
_entry.id   AF-A0A843E277-F1
#
_cell.length_a   1.000
_cell.length_b   1.000
_cell.length_c   1.000
_cell.angle_alpha   90.00
_cell.angle_beta   90.00
_cell.angle_gamma   90.00
#
_symmetry.space_group_name_H-M   'P 1'
#
loop_
_entity.id
_entity.type
_entity.pdbx_description
1 polymer ?
#
loop_
_entity_poly.entity_id
_entity_poly.type
_entity_poly.pdbx_seq_one_letter_code
_entity_poly.pdbx_strand_id
1 'polypeptide(L)'
;YLGGVVSPVQSLYPDNRGFYIADVRIEDKTIVTEIQEPVGLKDGLSIFKGDEKIGGFKVMDLDPIHVPFKIPDGKYQIYRTYDPRIDVIKNDIGNTPRFRGETERPAVHIKTEKQPIRSYEPELSFYVSSIKNLEAALPYADRIYFDNMDKIDEAIEAAGDTECVALLPRFDALDEFRFTDRPVMVNSPGQYRACKGAPRIYGSNILNMFNSSFPLNLYQTTLSVELSRNEVSNLMAYYPGRTEVMAFGRTELMYTRDPGMESGTLTDETGAAFPVYKDHRGFSHILNSVELDLLDLIPELGRSGVSSVGLDLRKRPSGLVKTVGEVCRNPTDKMKARLKEMCGGKTTRGLYARKV
;
A
#
# COMPACT_ATOMS: atom_id res chain seq x y z
N TYR A 1 13.54 -17.38 2.64
CA TYR A 1 13.98 -16.09 2.06
C TYR A 1 15.43 -15.90 2.45
N LEU A 2 16.31 -15.73 1.45
CA LEU A 2 17.77 -15.90 1.49
C LEU A 2 18.24 -17.34 1.77
N GLY A 3 17.89 -18.27 0.87
CA GLY A 3 18.55 -19.59 0.85
C GLY A 3 20.02 -19.42 0.42
N GLY A 4 20.96 -19.88 1.24
CA GLY A 4 22.38 -19.97 0.89
C GLY A 4 23.36 -19.15 1.74
N VAL A 5 22.88 -18.23 2.60
CA VAL A 5 23.77 -17.43 3.47
C VAL A 5 23.62 -17.89 4.92
N VAL A 6 24.66 -18.52 5.46
CA VAL A 6 24.68 -19.13 6.82
C VAL A 6 25.13 -18.13 7.90
N SER A 7 25.31 -16.86 7.55
CA SER A 7 25.77 -15.80 8.45
C SER A 7 24.91 -14.53 8.27
N PRO A 8 24.72 -13.73 9.34
CA PRO A 8 24.00 -12.47 9.25
C PRO A 8 24.68 -11.54 8.22
N VAL A 9 23.90 -11.14 7.20
CA VAL A 9 24.34 -10.18 6.18
C VAL A 9 24.67 -8.86 6.88
N GLN A 10 25.92 -8.40 6.75
CA GLN A 10 26.35 -7.10 7.26
C GLN A 10 26.31 -6.05 6.15
N SER A 11 25.80 -4.86 6.47
CA SER A 11 25.63 -3.77 5.51
C SER A 11 26.94 -3.23 4.91
N LEU A 12 28.07 -3.35 5.62
CA LEU A 12 29.39 -2.86 5.17
C LEU A 12 30.19 -3.89 4.36
N TYR A 13 29.96 -5.19 4.57
CA TYR A 13 30.75 -6.27 3.98
C TYR A 13 29.83 -7.40 3.48
N PRO A 14 29.20 -7.23 2.30
CA PRO A 14 28.28 -8.20 1.73
C PRO A 14 28.95 -9.53 1.35
N ASP A 15 30.29 -9.57 1.35
CA ASP A 15 31.16 -10.75 1.16
C ASP A 15 31.30 -11.64 2.42
N ASN A 16 30.58 -11.32 3.50
CA ASN A 16 30.36 -12.21 4.64
C ASN A 16 31.62 -12.45 5.50
N ARG A 17 32.29 -11.36 5.93
CA ARG A 17 33.51 -11.40 6.76
C ARG A 17 33.29 -11.91 8.20
N GLY A 18 32.04 -11.99 8.67
CA GLY A 18 31.69 -12.32 10.05
C GLY A 18 31.53 -11.08 10.94
N PHE A 19 31.30 -11.24 12.24
CA PHE A 19 31.17 -10.14 13.21
C PHE A 19 32.53 -9.52 13.53
N TYR A 20 32.72 -8.23 13.25
CA TYR A 20 33.98 -7.53 13.56
C TYR A 20 34.23 -7.56 15.06
N ILE A 21 35.43 -8.00 15.45
CA ILE A 21 35.85 -8.09 16.85
C ILE A 21 36.77 -6.93 17.20
N ALA A 22 37.91 -6.83 16.51
CA ALA A 22 38.94 -5.83 16.81
C ALA A 22 39.99 -5.74 15.70
N ASP A 23 40.71 -4.62 15.68
CA ASP A 23 42.04 -4.51 15.09
C ASP A 23 43.06 -5.05 16.09
N VAL A 24 43.89 -6.01 15.65
CA VAL A 24 44.89 -6.68 16.49
C VAL A 24 46.28 -6.60 15.87
N ARG A 25 47.28 -6.72 16.72
CA ARG A 25 48.67 -6.99 16.36
C ARG A 25 49.00 -8.46 16.60
N ILE A 26 49.61 -9.08 15.61
CA ILE A 26 50.07 -10.48 15.67
C ILE A 26 51.59 -10.46 15.63
N GLU A 27 52.21 -11.14 16.60
CA GLU A 27 53.67 -11.31 16.73
C GLU A 27 54.00 -12.77 17.05
N ASP A 28 54.90 -13.38 16.30
CA ASP A 28 55.23 -14.81 16.41
C ASP A 28 53.97 -15.70 16.51
N LYS A 29 53.02 -15.44 15.58
CA LYS A 29 51.70 -16.08 15.48
C LYS A 29 50.80 -15.91 16.71
N THR A 30 51.12 -15.00 17.61
CA THR A 30 50.36 -14.77 18.84
C THR A 30 49.64 -13.44 18.74
N ILE A 31 48.35 -13.42 19.08
CA ILE A 31 47.61 -12.16 19.19
C ILE A 31 48.02 -11.48 20.49
N VAL A 32 48.74 -10.35 20.39
CA VAL A 32 49.27 -9.61 21.54
C VAL A 32 48.43 -8.39 21.93
N THR A 33 47.35 -8.13 21.19
CA THR A 33 46.41 -7.03 21.48
C THR A 33 45.27 -7.53 22.34
N GLU A 34 44.93 -6.77 23.36
CA GLU A 34 43.75 -7.04 24.19
C GLU A 34 42.47 -6.87 23.36
N ILE A 35 41.63 -7.91 23.36
CA ILE A 35 40.38 -7.92 22.61
C ILE A 35 39.24 -7.61 23.59
N GLN A 36 38.57 -6.47 23.40
CA GLN A 36 37.46 -6.06 24.29
C GLN A 36 36.23 -6.95 24.15
N GLU A 37 35.93 -7.39 22.94
CA GLU A 37 34.85 -8.33 22.67
C GLU A 37 35.26 -9.74 23.13
N PRO A 38 34.50 -10.41 24.02
CA PRO A 38 34.94 -11.66 24.63
C PRO A 38 35.08 -12.78 23.59
N VAL A 39 36.29 -13.29 23.37
CA VAL A 39 36.56 -14.44 22.49
C VAL A 39 36.45 -15.74 23.29
N GLY A 40 35.69 -16.70 22.77
CA GLY A 40 35.46 -18.00 23.41
C GLY A 40 36.30 -19.14 22.83
N LEU A 41 36.48 -20.20 23.61
CA LEU A 41 36.96 -21.48 23.08
C LEU A 41 36.01 -21.97 21.98
N LYS A 42 36.58 -22.52 20.91
CA LYS A 42 35.85 -22.99 19.71
C LYS A 42 35.23 -21.89 18.84
N ASP A 43 35.43 -20.61 19.13
CA ASP A 43 35.09 -19.52 18.20
C ASP A 43 35.84 -19.71 16.87
N GLY A 44 35.18 -19.46 15.75
CA GLY A 44 35.83 -19.41 14.44
C GLY A 44 36.21 -17.97 14.12
N LEU A 45 37.51 -17.68 14.08
CA LEU A 45 38.05 -16.36 13.75
C LEU A 45 38.56 -16.32 12.31
N SER A 46 38.28 -15.23 11.61
CA SER A 46 38.91 -14.90 10.33
C SER A 46 39.77 -13.65 10.46
N ILE A 47 40.95 -13.69 9.86
CA ILE A 47 41.96 -12.63 9.87
C ILE A 47 41.98 -11.95 8.50
N PHE A 48 41.90 -10.63 8.49
CA PHE A 48 41.94 -9.80 7.29
C PHE A 48 43.03 -8.73 7.37
N LYS A 49 43.50 -8.30 6.21
CA LYS A 49 44.34 -7.11 6.04
C LYS A 49 43.73 -6.23 4.95
N GLY A 50 42.98 -5.21 5.35
CA GLY A 50 42.13 -4.46 4.42
C GLY A 50 41.03 -5.38 3.88
N ASP A 51 40.96 -5.55 2.57
CA ASP A 51 39.95 -6.40 1.92
C ASP A 51 40.41 -7.84 1.66
N GLU A 52 41.67 -8.16 1.94
CA GLU A 52 42.22 -9.50 1.71
C GLU A 52 42.07 -10.39 2.95
N LYS A 53 41.47 -11.57 2.76
CA LYS A 53 41.41 -12.61 3.79
C LYS A 53 42.75 -13.34 3.88
N ILE A 54 43.43 -13.20 5.01
CA ILE A 54 44.73 -13.84 5.25
C ILE A 54 44.55 -15.29 5.71
N GLY A 55 43.51 -15.57 6.48
CA GLY A 55 43.20 -16.93 6.92
C GLY A 55 42.05 -16.98 7.91
N GLY A 56 41.70 -18.19 8.35
CA GLY A 56 40.72 -18.39 9.40
C GLY A 56 41.03 -19.66 10.19
N PHE A 57 40.71 -19.64 11.47
CA PHE A 57 41.01 -20.72 12.40
C PHE A 57 39.98 -20.80 13.51
N LYS A 58 39.97 -21.93 14.19
CA LYS A 58 39.15 -22.16 15.38
C LYS A 58 40.01 -21.95 16.62
N VAL A 59 39.52 -21.17 17.58
CA VAL A 59 40.25 -20.86 18.82
C VAL A 59 40.34 -22.12 19.67
N MET A 60 41.57 -22.55 19.97
CA MET A 60 41.86 -23.73 20.78
C MET A 60 42.31 -23.35 22.19
N ASP A 61 42.98 -22.20 22.34
CA ASP A 61 43.53 -21.67 23.59
C ASP A 61 43.24 -20.16 23.66
N LEU A 62 43.00 -19.64 24.87
CA LEU A 62 42.61 -18.24 25.10
C LEU A 62 43.72 -17.36 25.69
N ASP A 63 44.76 -17.96 26.25
CA ASP A 63 45.84 -17.23 26.93
C ASP A 63 47.22 -17.87 26.66
N PRO A 64 47.90 -17.49 25.57
CA PRO A 64 47.45 -16.55 24.53
C PRO A 64 46.76 -17.24 23.35
N ILE A 65 46.03 -16.47 22.54
CA ILE A 65 45.41 -16.98 21.30
C ILE A 65 46.47 -17.11 20.21
N HIS A 66 46.71 -18.34 19.75
CA HIS A 66 47.67 -18.66 18.70
C HIS A 66 47.02 -18.87 17.33
N VAL A 67 47.65 -18.33 16.29
CA VAL A 67 47.28 -18.51 14.88
C VAL A 67 47.98 -19.77 14.35
N PRO A 68 47.26 -20.79 13.86
CA PRO A 68 47.83 -22.11 13.56
C PRO A 68 48.56 -22.19 12.21
N PHE A 69 48.74 -21.07 11.50
CA PHE A 69 49.40 -20.99 10.21
C PHE A 69 50.47 -19.91 10.19
N LYS A 70 51.34 -19.94 9.16
CA LYS A 70 52.35 -18.91 8.99
C LYS A 70 51.67 -17.59 8.60
N ILE A 71 51.93 -16.55 9.37
CA ILE A 71 51.45 -15.19 9.14
C ILE A 71 52.58 -14.22 9.50
N PRO A 72 52.85 -13.17 8.68
CA PRO A 72 53.82 -12.14 9.04
C PRO A 72 53.39 -11.37 10.29
N ASP A 73 54.36 -10.84 11.03
CA ASP A 73 54.05 -9.92 12.11
C ASP A 73 53.44 -8.64 11.56
N GLY A 74 52.42 -8.10 12.24
CA GLY A 74 51.74 -6.90 11.76
C GLY A 74 50.37 -6.65 12.36
N LYS A 75 49.67 -5.65 11.78
CA LYS A 75 48.30 -5.28 12.14
C LYS A 75 47.28 -5.96 11.22
N TYR A 76 46.23 -6.49 11.83
CA TYR A 76 45.18 -7.26 11.16
C TYR A 76 43.81 -6.96 11.78
N GLN A 77 42.76 -7.20 11.01
CA GLN A 77 41.37 -7.15 11.47
C GLN A 77 40.89 -8.56 11.78
N ILE A 78 40.25 -8.76 12.93
CA ILE A 78 39.68 -10.05 13.34
C ILE A 78 38.17 -9.99 13.29
N TYR A 79 37.57 -11.03 12.71
CA TYR A 79 36.14 -11.22 12.65
C TYR A 79 35.72 -12.60 13.18
N ARG A 80 34.63 -12.67 13.95
CA ARG A 80 33.98 -13.92 14.39
C ARG A 80 33.09 -14.44 13.26
N THR A 81 33.50 -15.54 12.66
CA THR A 81 32.77 -16.27 11.61
C THR A 81 31.95 -17.44 12.14
N TYR A 82 32.27 -17.93 13.33
CA TYR A 82 31.48 -18.96 14.01
C TYR A 82 31.46 -18.69 15.52
N ASP A 83 30.26 -18.73 16.09
CA ASP A 83 30.00 -18.57 17.53
C ASP A 83 29.26 -19.82 18.03
N PRO A 84 29.89 -20.68 18.85
CA PRO A 84 29.24 -21.87 19.39
C PRO A 84 27.96 -21.57 20.18
N ARG A 85 27.81 -20.36 20.75
CA ARG A 85 26.62 -19.95 21.50
C ARG A 85 25.40 -19.81 20.58
N ILE A 86 25.60 -19.47 19.32
CA ILE A 86 24.52 -19.42 18.32
C ILE A 86 23.95 -20.82 18.10
N ASP A 87 24.77 -21.87 18.13
CA ASP A 87 24.27 -23.24 17.98
C ASP A 87 23.45 -23.70 19.19
N VAL A 88 23.81 -23.26 20.40
CA VAL A 88 22.98 -23.49 21.60
C VAL A 88 21.62 -22.83 21.43
N ILE A 89 21.58 -21.55 21.04
CA ILE A 89 20.33 -20.82 20.79
C ILE A 89 19.51 -21.48 19.67
N LYS A 90 20.16 -21.91 18.58
CA LYS A 90 19.48 -22.65 17.49
C LYS A 90 18.88 -23.97 17.98
N ASN A 91 19.58 -24.70 18.83
CA ASN A 91 19.09 -25.95 19.40
C ASN A 91 17.90 -25.70 20.35
N ASP A 92 17.92 -24.61 21.11
CA ASP A 92 16.83 -24.23 22.02
C ASP A 92 15.57 -23.74 21.27
N ILE A 93 15.74 -22.95 20.20
CA ILE A 93 14.62 -22.49 19.34
C ILE A 93 14.06 -23.64 18.50
N GLY A 94 14.87 -24.67 18.24
CA GLY A 94 14.54 -25.77 17.36
C GLY A 94 14.62 -25.40 15.88
N ASN A 95 14.15 -26.31 15.03
CA ASN A 95 14.16 -26.09 13.58
C ASN A 95 13.14 -25.04 13.18
N THR A 96 13.55 -24.05 12.38
CA THR A 96 12.61 -23.12 11.74
C THR A 96 11.56 -23.92 10.96
N PRO A 97 10.26 -23.66 11.16
CA PRO A 97 9.23 -24.34 10.39
C PRO A 97 9.48 -24.13 8.90
N ARG A 98 9.70 -25.23 8.17
CA ARG A 98 9.84 -25.20 6.72
C ARG A 98 8.45 -25.15 6.12
N PHE A 99 8.03 -23.99 5.64
CA PHE A 99 6.79 -23.85 4.87
C PHE A 99 6.98 -24.54 3.51
N ARG A 100 6.58 -25.81 3.41
CA ARG A 100 6.70 -26.60 2.17
C ARG A 100 5.64 -26.26 1.12
N GLY A 101 4.65 -25.42 1.47
CA GLY A 101 3.47 -25.19 0.63
C GLY A 101 2.52 -26.39 0.53
N GLU A 102 2.85 -27.50 1.20
CA GLU A 102 2.07 -28.75 1.23
C GLU A 102 0.91 -28.71 2.24
N THR A 103 0.74 -27.62 2.98
CA THR A 103 -0.39 -27.48 3.91
C THR A 103 -1.68 -27.38 3.11
N GLU A 104 -2.42 -28.49 3.03
CA GLU A 104 -3.77 -28.49 2.51
C GLU A 104 -4.62 -27.52 3.33
N ARG A 105 -5.07 -26.45 2.68
CA ARG A 105 -6.04 -25.54 3.29
C ARG A 105 -7.40 -26.22 3.17
N PRO A 106 -8.05 -26.60 4.28
CA PRO A 106 -9.39 -27.17 4.19
C PRO A 106 -10.31 -26.13 3.53
N ALA A 107 -11.12 -26.58 2.57
CA ALA A 107 -12.10 -25.71 1.92
C ALA A 107 -13.10 -25.22 2.96
N VAL A 108 -13.03 -23.93 3.31
CA VAL A 108 -13.99 -23.31 4.22
C VAL A 108 -15.26 -23.04 3.44
N HIS A 109 -16.33 -23.78 3.76
CA HIS A 109 -17.65 -23.57 3.19
C HIS A 109 -18.41 -22.58 4.06
N ILE A 110 -18.46 -21.32 3.62
CA ILE A 110 -19.28 -20.29 4.25
C ILE A 110 -20.68 -20.38 3.62
N LYS A 111 -21.69 -20.71 4.41
CA LYS A 111 -23.08 -20.70 3.94
C LYS A 111 -23.49 -19.25 3.72
N THR A 112 -23.50 -18.80 2.47
CA THR A 112 -23.96 -17.45 2.10
C THR A 112 -25.36 -17.54 1.49
N GLU A 113 -26.30 -16.81 2.07
CA GLU A 113 -27.65 -16.72 1.52
C GLU A 113 -27.67 -15.71 0.38
N LYS A 114 -28.20 -16.13 -0.77
CA LYS A 114 -28.39 -15.23 -1.91
C LYS A 114 -29.39 -14.15 -1.51
N GLN A 115 -29.01 -12.91 -1.76
CA GLN A 115 -29.86 -11.75 -1.61
C GLN A 115 -30.86 -11.69 -2.79
N PRO A 116 -32.04 -11.09 -2.58
CA PRO A 116 -32.94 -10.76 -3.69
C PRO A 116 -32.21 -9.87 -4.70
N ILE A 117 -32.54 -10.07 -5.99
CA ILE A 117 -32.03 -9.21 -7.05
C ILE A 117 -32.53 -7.78 -6.81
N ARG A 118 -31.59 -6.84 -6.73
CA ARG A 118 -31.86 -5.41 -6.59
C ARG A 118 -31.46 -4.72 -7.88
N SER A 119 -32.29 -3.81 -8.36
CA SER A 119 -31.97 -2.93 -9.47
C SER A 119 -32.09 -1.50 -8.99
N TYR A 120 -31.03 -0.71 -9.18
CA TYR A 120 -30.98 0.69 -8.78
C TYR A 120 -30.72 1.59 -9.99
N GLU A 121 -31.14 2.84 -9.88
CA GLU A 121 -30.49 3.95 -10.57
C GLU A 121 -29.35 4.41 -9.64
N PRO A 122 -28.06 4.15 -9.97
CA PRO A 122 -26.99 4.42 -9.03
C PRO A 122 -26.83 5.91 -8.74
N GLU A 123 -26.67 6.25 -7.46
CA GLU A 123 -26.31 7.60 -7.03
C GLU A 123 -24.94 8.01 -7.59
N LEU A 124 -24.78 9.27 -7.97
CA LEU A 124 -23.54 9.85 -8.46
C LEU A 124 -22.75 10.49 -7.31
N SER A 125 -21.70 9.82 -6.86
CA SER A 125 -20.83 10.31 -5.81
C SER A 125 -19.54 10.91 -6.37
N PHE A 126 -19.37 12.22 -6.24
CA PHE A 126 -18.23 12.95 -6.77
C PHE A 126 -17.13 13.11 -5.72
N TYR A 127 -15.92 12.63 -6.02
CA TYR A 127 -14.75 12.89 -5.20
C TYR A 127 -14.04 14.12 -5.74
N VAL A 128 -13.91 15.16 -4.92
CA VAL A 128 -13.32 16.46 -5.30
C VAL A 128 -12.43 16.99 -4.19
N SER A 129 -11.50 17.89 -4.52
CA SER A 129 -10.48 18.38 -3.56
C SER A 129 -10.42 19.91 -3.46
N SER A 130 -11.38 20.63 -4.05
CA SER A 130 -11.44 22.09 -4.03
C SER A 130 -12.88 22.57 -4.14
N ILE A 131 -13.17 23.75 -3.58
CA ILE A 131 -14.50 24.37 -3.63
C ILE A 131 -14.96 24.58 -5.07
N LYS A 132 -14.07 25.02 -5.95
CA LYS A 132 -14.36 25.18 -7.39
C LYS A 132 -14.79 23.87 -8.06
N ASN A 133 -14.20 22.73 -7.67
CA ASN A 133 -14.60 21.43 -8.19
C ASN A 133 -15.92 20.95 -7.57
N LEU A 134 -16.14 21.24 -6.28
CA LEU A 134 -17.42 20.99 -5.62
C LEU A 134 -18.54 21.73 -6.34
N GLU A 135 -18.42 23.05 -6.53
CA GLU A 135 -19.43 23.88 -7.23
C GLU A 135 -19.72 23.36 -8.65
N ALA A 136 -18.68 22.89 -9.36
CA ALA A 136 -18.84 22.31 -10.69
C ALA A 136 -19.57 20.95 -10.69
N ALA A 137 -19.53 20.21 -9.57
CA ALA A 137 -20.18 18.91 -9.39
C ALA A 137 -21.63 19.02 -8.89
N LEU A 138 -21.95 20.03 -8.07
CA LEU A 138 -23.26 20.18 -7.40
C LEU A 138 -24.48 20.01 -8.31
N PRO A 139 -24.53 20.53 -9.55
CA PRO A 139 -25.70 20.36 -10.42
C PRO A 139 -26.02 18.90 -10.79
N TYR A 140 -25.07 17.98 -10.56
CA TYR A 140 -25.14 16.59 -11.01
C TYR A 140 -25.00 15.59 -9.87
N ALA A 141 -24.36 15.99 -8.77
CA ALA A 141 -23.98 15.11 -7.67
C ALA A 141 -25.18 14.78 -6.77
N ASP A 142 -25.32 13.52 -6.41
CA ASP A 142 -26.19 13.11 -5.29
C ASP A 142 -25.41 13.17 -3.96
N ARG A 143 -24.08 13.14 -4.04
CA ARG A 143 -23.15 13.14 -2.90
C ARG A 143 -21.78 13.69 -3.29
N ILE A 144 -21.14 14.40 -2.37
CA ILE A 144 -19.77 14.88 -2.49
C ILE A 144 -18.89 14.17 -1.46
N TYR A 145 -17.76 13.60 -1.90
CA TYR A 145 -16.64 13.22 -1.02
C TYR A 145 -15.54 14.28 -1.18
N PHE A 146 -15.28 15.04 -0.12
CA PHE A 146 -14.37 16.19 -0.17
C PHE A 146 -13.00 15.88 0.44
N ASP A 147 -11.96 15.89 -0.39
CA ASP A 147 -10.56 15.55 -0.07
C ASP A 147 -9.71 16.81 0.11
N ASN A 148 -10.09 17.62 1.10
CA ASN A 148 -9.29 18.74 1.60
C ASN A 148 -9.80 19.13 2.99
N MET A 149 -9.15 18.60 4.03
CA MET A 149 -9.59 18.78 5.41
C MET A 149 -9.46 20.24 5.89
N ASP A 150 -8.54 21.02 5.32
CA ASP A 150 -8.39 22.45 5.68
C ASP A 150 -9.59 23.30 5.26
N LYS A 151 -10.39 22.81 4.30
CA LYS A 151 -11.56 23.50 3.74
C LYS A 151 -12.86 22.73 3.93
N ILE A 152 -12.89 21.74 4.82
CA ILE A 152 -14.06 20.86 4.93
C ILE A 152 -15.32 21.60 5.40
N ASP A 153 -15.20 22.53 6.34
CA ASP A 153 -16.35 23.29 6.83
C ASP A 153 -16.91 24.23 5.74
N GLU A 154 -16.02 24.92 5.01
CA GLU A 154 -16.36 25.73 3.84
C GLU A 154 -17.04 24.88 2.75
N ALA A 155 -16.58 23.65 2.54
CA ALA A 155 -17.16 22.73 1.57
C ALA A 155 -18.54 22.21 1.99
N ILE A 156 -18.77 21.97 3.29
CA ILE A 156 -20.08 21.58 3.81
C ILE A 156 -21.08 22.73 3.63
N GLU A 157 -20.68 23.97 3.94
CA GLU A 157 -21.51 25.16 3.73
C GLU A 157 -21.84 25.34 2.24
N ALA A 158 -20.83 25.25 1.36
CA ALA A 158 -21.01 25.39 -0.08
C ALA A 158 -21.89 24.30 -0.71
N ALA A 159 -21.95 23.10 -0.12
CA ALA A 159 -22.75 21.99 -0.63
C ALA A 159 -24.26 22.17 -0.41
N GLY A 160 -24.66 22.98 0.56
CA GLY A 160 -26.06 23.20 0.91
C GLY A 160 -26.79 21.90 1.25
N ASP A 161 -27.81 21.56 0.47
CA ASP A 161 -28.62 20.35 0.67
C ASP A 161 -27.95 19.06 0.15
N THR A 162 -26.87 19.18 -0.63
CA THR A 162 -26.15 17.99 -1.14
C THR A 162 -25.27 17.42 -0.03
N GLU A 163 -25.35 16.10 0.22
CA GLU A 163 -24.55 15.47 1.27
C GLU A 163 -23.04 15.64 0.98
N CYS A 164 -22.36 16.39 1.84
CA CYS A 164 -20.91 16.57 1.79
C CYS A 164 -20.24 15.74 2.87
N VAL A 165 -19.44 14.78 2.45
CA VAL A 165 -18.77 13.79 3.30
C VAL A 165 -17.29 14.12 3.37
N ALA A 166 -16.73 14.20 4.57
CA ALA A 166 -15.30 14.42 4.77
C ALA A 166 -14.52 13.17 4.34
N LEU A 167 -13.78 13.24 3.22
CA LEU A 167 -12.87 12.18 2.83
C LEU A 167 -11.59 12.31 3.63
N LEU A 168 -11.41 11.41 4.60
CA LEU A 168 -10.21 11.44 5.44
C LEU A 168 -8.96 11.17 4.61
N PRO A 169 -7.77 11.63 5.05
CA PRO A 169 -6.52 11.31 4.37
C PRO A 169 -6.30 9.78 4.34
N ARG A 170 -5.53 9.30 3.35
CA ARG A 170 -5.22 7.87 3.21
C ARG A 170 -4.57 7.30 4.47
N PHE A 171 -3.73 8.09 5.11
CA PHE A 171 -3.07 7.75 6.36
C PHE A 171 -2.96 8.99 7.26
N ASP A 172 -3.26 8.81 8.54
CA ASP A 172 -3.16 9.84 9.56
C ASP A 172 -2.45 9.24 10.77
N ALA A 173 -1.14 9.45 10.89
CA ALA A 173 -0.34 8.92 11.99
C ALA A 173 -0.70 9.54 13.35
N LEU A 174 -1.32 10.73 13.34
CA LEU A 174 -1.58 11.54 14.52
C LEU A 174 -3.04 11.42 14.97
N ASP A 175 -3.87 10.68 14.23
CA ASP A 175 -5.31 10.58 14.42
C ASP A 175 -5.97 11.97 14.65
N GLU A 176 -5.56 12.97 13.87
CA GLU A 176 -6.05 14.35 13.93
C GLU A 176 -7.54 14.42 13.61
N PHE A 177 -8.00 13.58 12.69
CA PHE A 177 -9.38 13.61 12.20
C PHE A 177 -10.26 12.56 12.89
N ARG A 178 -11.04 13.02 13.88
CA ARG A 178 -11.95 12.19 14.70
C ARG A 178 -13.37 12.77 14.73
N PHE A 179 -13.98 12.90 13.56
CA PHE A 179 -15.30 13.53 13.47
C PHE A 179 -16.40 12.64 14.07
N THR A 180 -17.34 13.30 14.76
CA THR A 180 -18.53 12.66 15.35
C THR A 180 -19.83 13.40 15.00
N ASP A 181 -19.72 14.58 14.41
CA ASP A 181 -20.79 15.52 14.11
C ASP A 181 -21.19 15.53 12.62
N ARG A 182 -20.43 14.87 11.75
CA ARG A 182 -20.59 14.92 10.29
C ARG A 182 -20.29 13.59 9.61
N PRO A 183 -20.82 13.35 8.40
CA PRO A 183 -20.48 12.17 7.62
C PRO A 183 -19.00 12.11 7.26
N VAL A 184 -18.40 10.92 7.31
CA VAL A 184 -16.99 10.70 6.98
C VAL A 184 -16.80 9.52 6.03
N MET A 185 -15.80 9.60 5.16
CA MET A 185 -15.28 8.45 4.43
C MET A 185 -13.91 8.06 4.97
N VAL A 186 -13.79 6.82 5.43
CA VAL A 186 -12.58 6.26 6.05
C VAL A 186 -11.81 5.37 5.07
N ASN A 187 -10.48 5.37 5.19
CA ASN A 187 -9.56 4.56 4.40
C ASN A 187 -8.91 3.43 5.20
N SER A 188 -9.15 3.36 6.51
CA SER A 188 -8.57 2.33 7.37
C SER A 188 -9.49 1.92 8.54
N PRO A 189 -9.30 0.72 9.10
CA PRO A 189 -9.99 0.30 10.32
C PRO A 189 -9.71 1.20 11.53
N GLY A 190 -8.53 1.84 11.58
CA GLY A 190 -8.19 2.81 12.63
C GLY A 190 -9.09 4.04 12.58
N GLN A 191 -9.23 4.63 11.40
CA GLN A 191 -10.14 5.75 11.17
C GLN A 191 -11.60 5.39 11.42
N TYR A 192 -12.04 4.19 11.03
CA TYR A 192 -13.38 3.69 11.39
C TYR A 192 -13.60 3.71 12.91
N ARG A 193 -12.64 3.22 13.69
CA ARG A 193 -12.74 3.23 15.16
C ARG A 193 -12.75 4.65 15.71
N ALA A 194 -11.90 5.52 15.19
CA ALA A 194 -11.78 6.91 15.63
C ALA A 194 -13.06 7.74 15.35
N CYS A 195 -13.75 7.46 14.24
CA CYS A 195 -14.95 8.19 13.83
C CYS A 195 -16.25 7.41 14.09
N LYS A 196 -16.26 6.43 15.01
CA LYS A 196 -17.43 5.56 15.27
C LYS A 196 -18.70 6.34 15.65
N GLY A 197 -18.55 7.55 16.19
CA GLY A 197 -19.67 8.44 16.55
C GLY A 197 -20.26 9.24 15.39
N ALA A 198 -19.64 9.23 14.20
CA ALA A 198 -20.13 9.98 13.06
C ALA A 198 -21.53 9.50 12.62
N PRO A 199 -22.42 10.40 12.16
CA PRO A 199 -23.78 10.05 11.73
C PRO A 199 -23.82 9.03 10.59
N ARG A 200 -22.84 9.09 9.67
CA ARG A 200 -22.64 8.09 8.62
C ARG A 200 -21.15 7.89 8.36
N ILE A 201 -20.75 6.63 8.21
CA ILE A 201 -19.38 6.24 7.90
C ILE A 201 -19.37 5.47 6.57
N TYR A 202 -18.65 6.02 5.60
CA TYR A 202 -18.43 5.43 4.28
C TYR A 202 -17.06 4.75 4.25
N GLY A 203 -16.95 3.63 3.57
CA GLY A 203 -15.67 2.97 3.31
C GLY A 203 -15.17 3.30 1.92
N SER A 204 -13.95 3.83 1.79
CA SER A 204 -13.35 4.05 0.47
C SER A 204 -12.88 2.76 -0.18
N ASN A 205 -12.50 2.84 -1.47
CA ASN A 205 -11.92 1.72 -2.21
C ASN A 205 -10.58 1.25 -1.61
N ILE A 206 -9.92 2.06 -0.76
CA ILE A 206 -8.65 1.73 -0.10
C ILE A 206 -8.84 0.65 0.99
N LEU A 207 -10.05 0.51 1.54
CA LEU A 207 -10.38 -0.63 2.41
C LEU A 207 -10.37 -1.97 1.65
N ASN A 208 -10.26 -1.91 0.32
CA ASN A 208 -10.11 -3.04 -0.58
C ASN A 208 -11.16 -4.14 -0.34
N MET A 209 -12.44 -3.78 -0.44
CA MET A 209 -13.52 -4.74 -0.34
C MET A 209 -13.60 -5.61 -1.60
N PHE A 210 -13.23 -6.89 -1.49
CA PHE A 210 -13.23 -7.84 -2.60
C PHE A 210 -14.22 -9.02 -2.44
N ASN A 211 -14.96 -9.11 -1.34
CA ASN A 211 -15.90 -10.22 -1.10
C ASN A 211 -17.13 -9.80 -0.26
N SER A 212 -18.14 -10.67 -0.23
CA SER A 212 -19.41 -10.46 0.48
C SER A 212 -19.38 -10.71 1.99
N SER A 213 -18.25 -11.15 2.54
CA SER A 213 -18.05 -11.28 4.00
C SER A 213 -17.49 -10.00 4.64
N PHE A 214 -17.41 -8.91 3.88
CA PHE A 214 -16.99 -7.62 4.39
C PHE A 214 -17.93 -7.14 5.52
N PRO A 215 -17.42 -6.52 6.59
CA PRO A 215 -18.27 -6.10 7.71
C PRO A 215 -19.36 -5.08 7.33
N LEU A 216 -20.57 -5.27 7.85
CA LEU A 216 -21.76 -4.40 7.62
C LEU A 216 -21.82 -3.18 8.56
N ASN A 217 -20.68 -2.74 9.07
CA ASN A 217 -20.58 -1.66 10.05
C ASN A 217 -20.40 -0.27 9.40
N LEU A 218 -20.44 -0.20 8.08
CA LEU A 218 -20.35 1.01 7.27
C LEU A 218 -21.70 1.25 6.59
N TYR A 219 -22.07 2.52 6.41
CA TYR A 219 -23.30 2.90 5.71
C TYR A 219 -23.26 2.46 4.24
N GLN A 220 -22.11 2.64 3.59
CA GLN A 220 -21.81 2.20 2.23
C GLN A 220 -20.32 1.93 2.08
N THR A 221 -19.95 0.96 1.24
CA THR A 221 -18.55 0.59 1.00
C THR A 221 -18.25 0.58 -0.49
N THR A 222 -17.19 1.30 -0.87
CA THR A 222 -16.69 1.29 -2.24
C THR A 222 -15.89 0.00 -2.48
N LEU A 223 -16.29 -0.73 -3.51
CA LEU A 223 -15.67 -2.00 -3.88
C LEU A 223 -14.25 -1.78 -4.41
N SER A 224 -13.45 -2.84 -4.34
CA SER A 224 -12.15 -2.86 -4.99
C SER A 224 -12.27 -2.63 -6.50
N VAL A 225 -11.35 -1.84 -7.05
CA VAL A 225 -11.23 -1.58 -8.49
C VAL A 225 -10.64 -2.77 -9.26
N GLU A 226 -10.22 -3.80 -8.52
CA GLU A 226 -9.69 -5.07 -9.01
C GLU A 226 -10.78 -6.15 -9.10
N LEU A 227 -12.06 -5.79 -9.12
CA LEU A 227 -13.15 -6.75 -9.37
C LEU A 227 -13.58 -6.71 -10.84
N SER A 228 -13.71 -7.89 -11.43
CA SER A 228 -14.35 -8.07 -12.73
C SER A 228 -15.87 -7.88 -12.63
N ARG A 229 -16.53 -7.71 -13.77
CA ARG A 229 -18.00 -7.65 -13.86
C ARG A 229 -18.71 -8.82 -13.17
N ASN A 230 -18.18 -10.05 -13.35
CA ASN A 230 -18.77 -11.25 -12.77
C ASN A 230 -18.58 -11.28 -11.26
N GLU A 231 -17.41 -10.86 -10.78
CA GLU A 231 -17.15 -10.78 -9.34
C GLU A 231 -17.99 -9.72 -8.66
N VAL A 232 -18.17 -8.53 -9.27
CA VAL A 232 -19.10 -7.51 -8.77
C VAL A 232 -20.52 -8.07 -8.68
N SER A 233 -21.02 -8.68 -9.76
CA SER A 233 -22.38 -9.25 -9.79
C SER A 233 -22.56 -10.36 -8.75
N ASN A 234 -21.55 -11.23 -8.61
CA ASN A 234 -21.55 -12.30 -7.61
C ASN A 234 -21.50 -11.72 -6.19
N LEU A 235 -20.70 -10.69 -5.94
CA LEU A 235 -20.61 -10.01 -4.65
C LEU A 235 -21.98 -9.42 -4.28
N MET A 236 -22.62 -8.70 -5.19
CA MET A 236 -23.95 -8.11 -4.98
C MET A 236 -25.01 -9.16 -4.67
N ALA A 237 -24.89 -10.37 -5.24
CA ALA A 237 -25.81 -11.45 -4.96
C ALA A 237 -25.72 -11.99 -3.53
N TYR A 238 -24.69 -11.66 -2.75
CA TYR A 238 -24.52 -12.17 -1.38
C TYR A 238 -24.31 -11.08 -0.32
N TYR A 239 -23.99 -9.84 -0.72
CA TYR A 239 -23.75 -8.74 0.22
C TYR A 239 -25.03 -7.91 0.43
N PRO A 240 -25.57 -7.84 1.67
CA PRO A 240 -26.82 -7.12 1.92
C PRO A 240 -26.64 -5.60 2.05
N GLY A 241 -25.41 -5.12 2.31
CA GLY A 241 -25.10 -3.70 2.51
C GLY A 241 -25.08 -2.87 1.22
N ARG A 242 -25.01 -1.54 1.36
CA ARG A 242 -24.88 -0.63 0.22
C ARG A 242 -23.45 -0.64 -0.31
N THR A 243 -23.32 -0.56 -1.63
CA THR A 243 -22.02 -0.61 -2.30
C THR A 243 -21.88 0.49 -3.31
N GLU A 244 -20.63 0.89 -3.52
CA GLU A 244 -20.24 1.83 -4.55
C GLU A 244 -19.18 1.21 -5.46
N VAL A 245 -19.24 1.48 -6.76
CA VAL A 245 -18.19 1.10 -7.71
C VAL A 245 -17.57 2.35 -8.30
N MET A 246 -16.25 2.45 -8.29
CA MET A 246 -15.57 3.53 -9.01
C MET A 246 -15.87 3.41 -10.51
N ALA A 247 -16.50 4.43 -11.08
CA ALA A 247 -16.89 4.45 -12.49
C ALA A 247 -16.05 5.42 -13.32
N PHE A 248 -15.42 6.43 -12.70
CA PHE A 248 -14.56 7.35 -13.44
C PHE A 248 -13.40 7.84 -12.59
N GLY A 249 -12.29 8.18 -13.23
CA GLY A 249 -11.18 8.91 -12.61
C GLY A 249 -9.85 8.17 -12.61
N ARG A 250 -8.80 8.83 -12.12
CA ARG A 250 -7.48 8.19 -11.97
C ARG A 250 -7.37 7.58 -10.58
N THR A 251 -7.51 6.27 -10.53
CA THR A 251 -7.32 5.52 -9.29
C THR A 251 -5.86 5.56 -8.86
N GLU A 252 -5.62 5.60 -7.55
CA GLU A 252 -4.28 5.55 -6.99
C GLU A 252 -3.67 4.16 -7.20
N LEU A 253 -2.47 4.13 -7.78
CA LEU A 253 -1.70 2.92 -8.04
C LEU A 253 -0.83 2.56 -6.84
N MET A 254 -0.13 3.53 -6.27
CA MET A 254 0.83 3.32 -5.19
C MET A 254 0.90 4.52 -4.26
N TYR A 255 1.23 4.24 -2.99
CA TYR A 255 1.42 5.22 -1.93
C TYR A 255 2.76 4.95 -1.25
N THR A 256 3.62 5.97 -1.11
CA THR A 256 4.99 5.81 -0.60
C THR A 256 5.42 6.97 0.30
N ARG A 257 6.38 6.68 1.19
CA ARG A 257 7.10 7.68 2.02
C ARG A 257 8.50 8.00 1.51
N ASP A 258 8.80 7.62 0.27
CA ASP A 258 10.12 7.88 -0.30
C ASP A 258 10.43 9.39 -0.26
N PRO A 259 11.44 9.83 0.51
CA PRO A 259 11.77 11.25 0.62
C PRO A 259 12.24 11.84 -0.71
N GLY A 260 12.82 11.02 -1.60
CA GLY A 260 13.29 11.43 -2.92
C GLY A 260 12.19 11.55 -3.98
N MET A 261 10.96 11.15 -3.66
CA MET A 261 9.84 11.27 -4.58
C MET A 261 9.26 12.69 -4.56
N GLU A 262 9.30 13.34 -5.72
CA GLU A 262 8.75 14.68 -5.97
C GLU A 262 7.39 14.64 -6.67
N SER A 263 6.63 15.73 -6.58
CA SER A 263 5.42 15.92 -7.40
C SER A 263 5.81 16.07 -8.87
N GLY A 264 5.10 15.41 -9.78
CA GLY A 264 5.43 15.43 -11.20
C GLY A 264 4.81 14.25 -11.94
N THR A 265 5.60 13.65 -12.83
CA THR A 265 5.19 12.50 -13.65
C THR A 265 6.31 11.47 -13.67
N LEU A 266 6.00 10.22 -13.37
CA LEU A 266 6.87 9.08 -13.62
C LEU A 266 6.54 8.50 -14.99
N THR A 267 7.54 8.22 -15.80
CA THR A 267 7.36 7.56 -17.10
C THR A 267 8.03 6.20 -17.06
N ASP A 268 7.27 5.15 -17.37
CA ASP A 268 7.82 3.79 -17.46
C ASP A 268 8.50 3.53 -18.81
N GLU A 269 9.09 2.34 -18.98
CA GLU A 269 9.73 1.91 -20.22
C GLU A 269 8.77 1.78 -21.41
N THR A 270 7.46 1.71 -21.15
CA THR A 270 6.42 1.67 -22.18
C THR A 270 5.98 3.07 -22.63
N GLY A 271 6.49 4.12 -21.96
CA GLY A 271 6.11 5.51 -22.17
C GLY A 271 4.82 5.90 -21.46
N ALA A 272 4.29 5.06 -20.57
CA ALA A 272 3.11 5.41 -19.78
C ALA A 272 3.49 6.42 -18.70
N ALA A 273 2.69 7.49 -18.59
CA ALA A 273 2.93 8.62 -17.71
C ALA A 273 2.03 8.56 -16.47
N PHE A 274 2.62 8.35 -15.31
CA PHE A 274 1.96 8.22 -14.01
C PHE A 274 2.10 9.52 -13.23
N PRO A 275 1.00 10.28 -13.00
CA PRO A 275 1.05 11.48 -12.20
C PRO A 275 1.42 11.17 -10.75
N VAL A 276 2.28 12.00 -10.17
CA VAL A 276 2.69 11.93 -8.77
C VAL A 276 2.39 13.26 -8.10
N TYR A 277 1.82 13.20 -6.90
CA TYR A 277 1.73 14.38 -6.04
C TYR A 277 2.15 14.02 -4.62
N LYS A 278 2.71 15.00 -3.92
CA LYS A 278 3.00 14.93 -2.49
C LYS A 278 1.85 15.53 -1.68
N ASP A 279 1.41 14.84 -0.63
CA ASP A 279 0.46 15.39 0.33
C ASP A 279 1.15 16.31 1.35
N HIS A 280 0.36 17.01 2.16
CA HIS A 280 0.87 17.93 3.19
C HIS A 280 1.65 17.21 4.30
N ARG A 281 1.57 15.88 4.37
CA ARG A 281 2.27 15.02 5.34
C ARG A 281 3.54 14.42 4.78
N GLY A 282 3.90 14.76 3.54
CA GLY A 282 5.12 14.32 2.88
C GLY A 282 5.03 12.94 2.23
N PHE A 283 3.83 12.35 2.12
CA PHE A 283 3.64 11.10 1.39
C PHE A 283 3.41 11.38 -0.09
N SER A 284 3.94 10.50 -0.93
CA SER A 284 3.78 10.59 -2.37
C SER A 284 2.73 9.60 -2.84
N HIS A 285 1.79 10.10 -3.63
CA HIS A 285 0.71 9.36 -4.24
C HIS A 285 0.96 9.24 -5.73
N ILE A 286 1.05 8.00 -6.22
CA ILE A 286 1.27 7.68 -7.62
C ILE A 286 -0.08 7.24 -8.19
N LEU A 287 -0.59 7.97 -9.17
CA LEU A 287 -1.86 7.68 -9.82
C LEU A 287 -1.65 6.82 -11.05
N ASN A 288 -2.68 6.06 -11.43
CA ASN A 288 -2.68 5.33 -12.70
C ASN A 288 -2.47 6.27 -13.91
N SER A 289 -1.82 5.74 -14.93
CA SER A 289 -1.46 6.49 -16.15
C SER A 289 -2.65 6.83 -17.05
N VAL A 290 -3.77 6.13 -16.88
CA VAL A 290 -5.00 6.32 -17.65
C VAL A 290 -6.21 6.37 -16.73
N GLU A 291 -7.20 7.16 -17.12
CA GLU A 291 -8.48 7.28 -16.46
C GLU A 291 -9.31 5.99 -16.58
N LEU A 292 -9.86 5.51 -15.46
CA LEU A 292 -10.99 4.59 -15.47
C LEU A 292 -12.20 5.31 -16.08
N ASP A 293 -12.93 4.61 -16.94
CA ASP A 293 -14.14 5.10 -17.57
C ASP A 293 -15.14 3.95 -17.71
N LEU A 294 -16.18 3.94 -16.89
CA LEU A 294 -17.32 3.02 -16.88
C LEU A 294 -18.65 3.79 -17.02
N LEU A 295 -18.63 5.04 -17.50
CA LEU A 295 -19.78 5.93 -17.44
C LEU A 295 -21.00 5.40 -18.23
N ASP A 296 -20.79 4.79 -19.39
CA ASP A 296 -21.82 4.12 -20.18
C ASP A 296 -22.28 2.76 -19.58
N LEU A 297 -21.56 2.24 -18.59
CA LEU A 297 -21.89 1.01 -17.87
C LEU A 297 -22.61 1.28 -16.54
N ILE A 298 -22.85 2.55 -16.16
CA ILE A 298 -23.62 2.91 -14.96
C ILE A 298 -24.99 2.20 -14.92
N PRO A 299 -25.80 2.17 -16.00
CA PRO A 299 -27.08 1.44 -15.97
C PRO A 299 -26.91 -0.07 -15.77
N GLU A 300 -25.80 -0.64 -16.22
CA GLU A 300 -25.48 -2.05 -15.99
C GLU A 300 -25.11 -2.32 -14.53
N LEU A 301 -24.25 -1.47 -13.95
CA LEU A 301 -23.89 -1.55 -12.53
C LEU A 301 -25.13 -1.49 -11.63
N GLY A 302 -26.06 -0.59 -11.94
CA GLY A 302 -27.34 -0.48 -11.25
C GLY A 302 -28.20 -1.74 -11.33
N ARG A 303 -28.30 -2.37 -12.51
CA ARG A 303 -28.99 -3.67 -12.69
C ARG A 303 -28.33 -4.82 -11.92
N SER A 304 -27.02 -4.73 -11.68
CA SER A 304 -26.28 -5.71 -10.86
C SER A 304 -26.49 -5.50 -9.35
N GLY A 305 -27.16 -4.42 -8.93
CA GLY A 305 -27.44 -4.14 -7.52
C GLY A 305 -26.50 -3.13 -6.87
N VAL A 306 -25.60 -2.49 -7.63
CA VAL A 306 -24.73 -1.43 -7.13
C VAL A 306 -25.57 -0.18 -6.81
N SER A 307 -25.42 0.37 -5.61
CA SER A 307 -26.25 1.49 -5.13
C SER A 307 -25.71 2.87 -5.53
N SER A 308 -24.40 2.99 -5.74
CA SER A 308 -23.71 4.25 -6.04
C SER A 308 -22.56 4.02 -7.00
N VAL A 309 -22.18 5.04 -7.76
CA VAL A 309 -20.95 5.08 -8.54
C VAL A 309 -20.06 6.23 -8.11
N GLY A 310 -18.77 5.93 -7.94
CA GLY A 310 -17.75 6.90 -7.56
C GLY A 310 -17.08 7.54 -8.76
N LEU A 311 -16.98 8.86 -8.76
CA LEU A 311 -16.36 9.68 -9.81
C LEU A 311 -15.15 10.41 -9.21
N ASP A 312 -13.94 9.85 -9.38
CA ASP A 312 -12.71 10.42 -8.82
C ASP A 312 -12.17 11.57 -9.68
N LEU A 313 -12.48 12.79 -9.24
CA LEU A 313 -12.13 14.03 -9.92
C LEU A 313 -11.28 14.94 -9.03
N ARG A 314 -10.68 14.37 -8.00
CA ARG A 314 -9.73 15.06 -7.12
C ARG A 314 -8.54 15.52 -7.94
N LYS A 315 -8.09 16.76 -7.67
CA LYS A 315 -6.91 17.36 -8.33
C LYS A 315 -7.05 17.46 -9.86
N ARG A 316 -8.27 17.38 -10.38
CA ARG A 316 -8.60 17.62 -11.79
C ARG A 316 -9.11 19.04 -12.03
N PRO A 317 -9.02 19.57 -13.26
CA PRO A 317 -9.64 20.85 -13.59
C PRO A 317 -11.18 20.78 -13.47
N SER A 318 -11.79 21.82 -12.88
CA SER A 318 -13.26 21.99 -12.81
C SER A 318 -14.01 21.81 -14.14
N GLY A 319 -13.39 22.17 -15.27
CA GLY A 319 -13.97 21.93 -16.59
C GLY A 319 -14.21 20.44 -16.87
N LEU A 320 -13.31 19.56 -16.41
CA LEU A 320 -13.49 18.11 -16.51
C LEU A 320 -14.62 17.62 -15.61
N VAL A 321 -14.70 18.14 -14.38
CA VAL A 321 -15.77 17.81 -13.43
C VAL A 321 -17.13 18.05 -14.06
N LYS A 322 -17.32 19.25 -14.63
CA LYS A 322 -18.56 19.62 -15.32
C LYS A 322 -18.87 18.67 -16.47
N THR A 323 -17.90 18.41 -17.35
CA THR A 323 -18.12 17.51 -18.51
C THR A 323 -18.46 16.09 -18.08
N VAL A 324 -17.86 15.55 -17.02
CA VAL A 324 -18.22 14.23 -16.49
C VAL A 324 -19.65 14.22 -15.96
N GLY A 325 -20.06 15.24 -15.20
CA GLY A 325 -21.44 15.36 -14.71
C GLY A 325 -22.47 15.46 -15.84
N GLU A 326 -22.18 16.26 -16.87
CA GLU A 326 -23.02 16.36 -18.06
C GLU A 326 -23.15 15.01 -18.78
N VAL A 327 -22.05 14.27 -18.94
CA VAL A 327 -22.05 12.93 -19.57
C VAL A 327 -22.86 11.92 -18.76
N CYS A 328 -22.80 11.97 -17.42
CA CYS A 328 -23.57 11.06 -16.58
C CYS A 328 -25.08 11.27 -16.70
N ARG A 329 -25.53 12.54 -16.79
CA ARG A 329 -26.97 12.86 -16.85
C ARG A 329 -27.54 12.80 -18.26
N ASN A 330 -26.82 13.32 -19.26
CA ASN A 330 -27.30 13.43 -20.64
C ASN A 330 -26.18 13.08 -21.64
N PRO A 331 -25.81 11.79 -21.77
CA PRO A 331 -24.70 11.39 -22.61
C PRO A 331 -25.00 11.64 -24.10
N THR A 332 -24.08 12.33 -24.79
CA THR A 332 -24.04 12.41 -26.25
C THR A 332 -22.68 11.96 -26.77
N ASP A 333 -22.62 11.46 -28.02
CA ASP A 333 -21.36 11.01 -28.62
C ASP A 333 -20.33 12.14 -28.70
N LYS A 334 -20.78 13.37 -28.97
CA LYS A 334 -19.94 14.57 -28.95
C LYS A 334 -19.31 14.82 -27.58
N MET A 335 -20.09 14.67 -26.51
CA MET A 335 -19.60 14.86 -25.15
C MET A 335 -18.65 13.74 -24.72
N LYS A 336 -18.93 12.49 -25.10
CA LYS A 336 -18.02 11.36 -24.86
C LYS A 336 -16.68 11.53 -25.59
N ALA A 337 -16.72 11.98 -26.84
CA ALA A 337 -15.51 12.28 -27.60
C ALA A 337 -14.68 13.40 -26.95
N ARG A 338 -15.34 14.49 -26.55
CA ARG A 338 -14.69 15.59 -25.80
C ARG A 338 -14.09 15.10 -24.47
N LEU A 339 -14.83 14.29 -23.70
CA LEU A 339 -14.33 13.74 -22.44
C LEU A 339 -13.06 12.91 -22.67
N LYS A 340 -13.06 12.06 -23.69
CA LYS A 340 -11.89 11.25 -24.07
C LYS A 340 -10.68 12.11 -24.43
N GLU A 341 -10.88 13.21 -25.16
CA GLU A 341 -9.82 14.18 -25.46
C GLU A 341 -9.25 14.82 -24.19
N MET A 342 -10.11 15.23 -23.25
CA MET A 342 -9.70 15.79 -21.96
C MET A 342 -8.94 14.79 -21.07
N CYS A 343 -9.07 13.50 -21.34
CA CYS A 343 -8.31 12.41 -20.71
C CYS A 343 -7.03 12.03 -21.48
N GLY A 344 -6.60 12.82 -22.48
CA GLY A 344 -5.41 12.51 -23.27
C GLY A 344 -5.63 11.43 -24.34
N GLY A 345 -6.88 11.20 -24.73
CA GLY A 345 -7.26 10.32 -25.85
C GLY A 345 -7.35 8.83 -25.51
N LYS A 346 -7.01 8.42 -24.28
CA LYS A 346 -7.07 7.02 -23.82
C LYS A 346 -7.78 6.92 -22.47
N THR A 347 -8.61 5.90 -22.32
CA THR A 347 -9.25 5.51 -21.07
C THR A 347 -9.20 4.00 -20.93
N THR A 348 -9.40 3.49 -19.72
CA THR A 348 -9.46 2.05 -19.43
C THR A 348 -10.78 1.68 -18.79
N ARG A 349 -11.22 0.44 -19.03
CA ARG A 349 -12.36 -0.16 -18.31
C ARG A 349 -11.93 -0.91 -17.03
N GLY A 350 -10.67 -0.81 -16.65
CA GLY A 350 -10.11 -1.56 -15.51
C GLY A 350 -10.24 -3.08 -15.68
N LEU A 351 -10.28 -3.82 -14.57
CA LEU A 351 -10.58 -5.25 -14.58
C LEU A 351 -12.06 -5.51 -14.89
N TYR A 352 -12.95 -4.55 -14.63
CA TYR A 352 -14.39 -4.71 -14.77
C TYR A 352 -14.78 -5.28 -16.15
N ALA A 353 -14.21 -4.75 -17.24
CA ALA A 353 -14.50 -5.23 -18.60
C ALA A 353 -13.44 -6.18 -19.19
N ARG A 354 -12.42 -6.62 -18.43
CA ARG A 354 -11.52 -7.67 -18.92
C ARG A 354 -12.31 -8.98 -18.96
N LYS A 355 -12.29 -9.66 -20.12
CA LYS A 355 -12.80 -11.04 -20.23
C LYS A 355 -11.90 -11.91 -19.36
N VAL A 356 -12.39 -12.33 -18.21
CA VAL A 356 -11.77 -13.38 -17.38
C VAL A 356 -12.40 -14.71 -17.78
#